data_AF-N1UPA1-F1
#
_entry.id   AF-N1UPA1-F1
#
_cell.length_a   1.000
_cell.length_b   1.000
_cell.length_c   1.000
_cell.angle_alpha   90.00
_cell.angle_beta   90.00
_cell.angle_gamma   90.00
#
_symmetry.space_group_name_H-M   'P 1'
#
loop_
_entity.id
_entity.type
_entity.pdbx_description
1 polymer ?
#
loop_
_entity_poly.entity_id
_entity_poly.type
_entity_poly.pdbx_seq_one_letter_code
_entity_poly.pdbx_strand_id
1 'polypeptide(L)'
;MNPGGVALKQRSNPAGVDLMRNSGIEAVKPIPFFGGQKISKRLPYFRGNGLEPESRALIRLVHESFFEVKDAILPILDLHSGFGTIDNVWWPYAYTKYSCPDTSLYQNIEKHLKHHCGHIHFQYGPQSETYTTHGDLWDKLYDQYRNYHKNSLNWNSKLLPLTLEVGTWSDLREDPSKLFRKRGIFNPASFNKIETIGRYRGFLRDFIRLGLMKPKDLK
;
A
#
# COMPACT_ATOMS: atom_id res chain seq x y z
N MET A 1 -8.60 -8.13 -2.59
CA MET A 1 -8.06 -8.93 -1.47
C MET A 1 -9.12 -9.28 -0.41
N ASN A 2 -10.10 -8.42 -0.12
CA ASN A 2 -11.14 -8.68 0.90
C ASN A 2 -12.59 -8.76 0.35
N PRO A 3 -12.97 -9.79 -0.45
CA PRO A 3 -14.33 -9.88 -0.99
C PRO A 3 -15.39 -10.08 0.09
N GLY A 4 -15.08 -10.82 1.16
CA GLY A 4 -16.00 -11.07 2.27
C GLY A 4 -16.33 -9.80 3.06
N GLY A 5 -15.33 -8.98 3.35
CA GLY A 5 -15.53 -7.66 3.97
C GLY A 5 -16.35 -6.72 3.10
N VAL A 6 -16.12 -6.72 1.78
CA VAL A 6 -16.94 -5.94 0.83
C VAL A 6 -18.41 -6.37 0.87
N ALA A 7 -18.68 -7.67 0.82
CA ALA A 7 -20.05 -8.21 0.90
C ALA A 7 -20.73 -7.81 2.22
N LEU A 8 -19.99 -7.83 3.32
CA LEU A 8 -20.45 -7.43 4.66
C LEU A 8 -20.39 -5.92 4.90
N LYS A 9 -19.92 -5.12 3.94
CA LYS A 9 -19.75 -3.66 4.02
C LYS A 9 -18.90 -3.23 5.23
N GLN A 10 -17.81 -3.94 5.50
CA GLN A 10 -16.89 -3.64 6.58
C GLN A 10 -15.43 -3.67 6.10
N ARG A 11 -14.56 -2.95 6.82
CA ARG A 11 -13.11 -2.88 6.53
C ARG A 11 -12.43 -4.23 6.71
N SER A 12 -12.76 -4.92 7.79
CA SER A 12 -12.20 -6.22 8.15
C SER A 12 -12.70 -7.33 7.23
N ASN A 13 -12.04 -8.47 7.23
CA ASN A 13 -12.60 -9.69 6.65
C ASN A 13 -13.80 -10.21 7.50
N PRO A 14 -14.51 -11.28 7.08
CA PRO A 14 -15.63 -11.84 7.84
C PRO A 14 -15.28 -12.29 9.26
N ALA A 15 -14.01 -12.62 9.54
CA ALA A 15 -13.54 -12.96 10.88
C ALA A 15 -13.33 -11.73 11.78
N GLY A 16 -13.50 -10.51 11.26
CA GLY A 16 -13.28 -9.26 11.98
C GLY A 16 -11.81 -8.82 12.02
N VAL A 17 -10.96 -9.40 11.17
CA VAL A 17 -9.52 -9.08 11.09
C VAL A 17 -9.25 -8.03 10.01
N ASP A 18 -8.48 -7.01 10.35
CA ASP A 18 -7.92 -6.08 9.37
C ASP A 18 -6.72 -6.76 8.68
N LEU A 19 -6.89 -7.06 7.40
CA LEU A 19 -5.89 -7.81 6.62
C LEU A 19 -4.57 -7.02 6.49
N MET A 20 -4.60 -5.68 6.51
CA MET A 20 -3.39 -4.83 6.53
C MET A 20 -2.79 -4.65 7.92
N ARG A 21 -3.24 -5.45 8.89
CA ARG A 21 -2.68 -5.58 10.25
C ARG A 21 -2.38 -7.03 10.62
N ASN A 22 -2.45 -7.95 9.65
CA ASN A 22 -2.49 -9.39 9.88
C ASN A 22 -1.17 -10.14 9.59
N SER A 23 -0.11 -9.47 9.15
CA SER A 23 1.15 -10.13 8.78
C SER A 23 1.93 -10.73 9.97
N GLY A 24 1.63 -10.28 11.19
CA GLY A 24 2.30 -10.68 12.44
C GLY A 24 3.46 -9.76 12.85
N ILE A 25 3.87 -8.81 12.00
CA ILE A 25 4.92 -7.84 12.32
C ILE A 25 4.49 -6.93 13.47
N GLU A 26 5.41 -6.68 14.41
CA GLU A 26 5.22 -5.73 15.51
C GLU A 26 5.87 -4.38 15.14
N ALA A 27 5.11 -3.29 15.28
CA ALA A 27 5.58 -1.95 14.97
C ALA A 27 6.29 -1.29 16.13
N VAL A 28 7.22 -0.40 15.80
CA VAL A 28 7.91 0.50 16.72
C VAL A 28 7.07 1.77 16.88
N LYS A 29 6.71 2.10 18.12
CA LYS A 29 5.91 3.28 18.48
C LYS A 29 4.61 3.43 17.66
N PRO A 30 3.78 2.37 17.53
CA PRO A 30 2.50 2.43 16.82
C PRO A 30 1.57 3.44 17.47
N ILE A 31 0.68 4.06 16.69
CA ILE A 31 -0.42 4.83 17.27
C ILE A 31 -1.30 3.86 18.08
N PRO A 32 -1.59 4.14 19.37
CA PRO A 32 -2.46 3.29 20.17
C PRO A 32 -3.79 3.03 19.45
N PHE A 33 -4.22 1.77 19.44
CA PHE A 33 -5.38 1.25 18.70
C PHE A 33 -5.26 1.32 17.16
N PHE A 34 -5.04 2.49 16.56
CA PHE A 34 -4.99 2.70 15.10
C PHE A 34 -3.85 1.97 14.39
N GLY A 35 -2.71 1.83 15.08
CA GLY A 35 -1.58 1.05 14.59
C GLY A 35 -1.90 -0.44 14.48
N GLY A 36 -2.99 -0.92 15.09
CA GLY A 36 -3.42 -2.31 15.11
C GLY A 36 -3.55 -2.83 16.55
N GLN A 37 -4.67 -3.45 16.88
CA GLN A 37 -4.99 -3.92 18.24
C GLN A 37 -5.28 -5.43 18.30
N LYS A 38 -5.11 -6.03 19.49
CA LYS A 38 -5.41 -7.47 19.78
C LYS A 38 -6.54 -7.68 20.81
N ILE A 39 -7.26 -6.63 21.18
CA ILE A 39 -8.29 -6.63 22.22
C ILE A 39 -9.56 -7.34 21.74
N SER A 40 -10.09 -6.98 20.56
CA SER A 40 -11.36 -7.53 20.08
C SER A 40 -11.54 -7.39 18.57
N LYS A 41 -12.07 -8.45 17.93
CA LYS A 41 -12.51 -8.45 16.52
C LYS A 41 -13.71 -7.55 16.21
N ARG A 42 -14.38 -7.03 17.25
CA ARG A 42 -15.48 -6.08 17.11
C ARG A 42 -15.01 -4.63 17.01
N LEU A 43 -13.73 -4.37 17.29
CA LEU A 43 -13.12 -3.05 17.18
C LEU A 43 -12.31 -2.94 15.88
N PRO A 44 -12.18 -1.74 15.29
CA PRO A 44 -11.33 -1.52 14.12
C PRO A 44 -9.88 -1.98 14.33
N TYR A 45 -9.18 -2.22 13.23
CA TYR A 45 -7.75 -2.55 13.19
C TYR A 45 -7.37 -3.79 14.03
N PHE A 46 -8.30 -4.73 14.24
CA PHE A 46 -7.99 -5.99 14.91
C PHE A 46 -7.01 -6.81 14.08
N ARG A 47 -5.92 -7.26 14.70
CA ARG A 47 -4.78 -7.90 14.03
C ARG A 47 -5.01 -9.38 13.70
N GLY A 48 -6.00 -10.00 14.33
CA GLY A 48 -6.17 -11.46 14.30
C GLY A 48 -5.19 -12.18 15.23
N ASN A 49 -5.44 -13.47 15.44
CA ASN A 49 -4.61 -14.36 16.25
C ASN A 49 -3.67 -15.24 15.42
N GLY A 50 -3.76 -15.12 14.11
CA GLY A 50 -2.98 -15.86 13.13
C GLY A 50 -3.23 -15.25 11.76
N LEU A 51 -2.51 -15.74 10.77
CA LEU A 51 -2.71 -15.28 9.40
C LEU A 51 -4.11 -15.70 8.92
N GLU A 52 -4.83 -14.83 8.23
CA GLU A 52 -6.15 -15.11 7.67
C GLU A 52 -6.04 -15.84 6.32
N PRO A 53 -7.10 -16.55 5.87
CA PRO A 53 -7.09 -17.23 4.58
C PRO A 53 -6.73 -16.32 3.40
N GLU A 54 -7.24 -15.08 3.38
CA GLU A 54 -6.96 -14.09 2.34
C GLU A 54 -5.48 -13.70 2.32
N SER A 55 -4.90 -13.44 3.49
CA SER A 55 -3.48 -13.12 3.63
C SER A 55 -2.59 -14.29 3.20
N ARG A 56 -2.96 -15.53 3.56
CA ARG A 56 -2.27 -16.74 3.06
C ARG A 56 -2.34 -16.87 1.54
N ALA A 57 -3.51 -16.63 0.96
CA ALA A 57 -3.71 -16.72 -0.48
C ALA A 57 -2.86 -15.67 -1.23
N LEU A 58 -2.80 -14.43 -0.70
CA LEU A 58 -1.92 -13.39 -1.25
C LEU A 58 -0.45 -13.79 -1.18
N ILE A 59 0.01 -14.27 -0.02
CA ILE A 59 1.41 -14.67 0.15
C ILE A 59 1.78 -15.79 -0.82
N ARG A 60 0.92 -16.81 -0.95
CA ARG A 60 1.12 -17.91 -1.89
C ARG A 60 1.20 -17.41 -3.33
N LEU A 61 0.25 -16.57 -3.75
CA LEU A 61 0.22 -16.01 -5.10
C LEU A 61 1.51 -15.24 -5.41
N VAL A 62 1.96 -14.38 -4.49
CA VAL A 62 3.16 -13.57 -4.70
C VAL A 62 4.40 -14.46 -4.78
N HIS A 63 4.49 -15.47 -3.92
CA HIS A 63 5.59 -16.44 -3.97
C HIS A 63 5.63 -17.20 -5.31
N GLU A 64 4.51 -17.80 -5.70
CA GLU A 64 4.40 -18.60 -6.93
C GLU A 64 4.64 -17.77 -8.20
N SER A 65 4.24 -16.49 -8.20
CA SER A 65 4.28 -15.66 -9.41
C SER A 65 5.57 -14.88 -9.57
N PHE A 66 6.23 -14.48 -8.48
CA PHE A 66 7.25 -13.43 -8.52
C PHE A 66 8.61 -13.81 -7.94
N PHE A 67 8.70 -14.81 -7.05
CA PHE A 67 9.97 -15.11 -6.36
C PHE A 67 11.05 -15.62 -7.32
N GLU A 68 10.70 -16.31 -8.40
CA GLU A 68 11.70 -16.84 -9.34
C GLU A 68 11.92 -15.95 -10.58
N VAL A 69 11.27 -14.78 -10.65
CA VAL A 69 11.42 -13.88 -11.80
C VAL A 69 12.78 -13.17 -11.74
N LYS A 70 13.61 -13.38 -12.76
CA LYS A 70 14.98 -12.86 -12.87
C LYS A 70 15.05 -11.58 -13.70
N ASP A 71 16.09 -10.78 -13.44
CA ASP A 71 16.43 -9.57 -14.20
C ASP A 71 15.30 -8.53 -14.33
N ALA A 72 14.42 -8.43 -13.32
CA ALA A 72 13.19 -7.62 -13.40
C ALA A 72 12.98 -6.68 -12.20
N ILE A 73 12.32 -5.54 -12.47
CA ILE A 73 11.61 -4.79 -11.43
C ILE A 73 10.19 -5.33 -11.37
N LEU A 74 9.75 -5.66 -10.16
CA LEU A 74 8.44 -6.20 -9.87
C LEU A 74 7.68 -5.17 -9.02
N PRO A 75 7.14 -4.10 -9.66
CA PRO A 75 6.41 -3.07 -8.93
C PRO A 75 5.05 -3.63 -8.53
N ILE A 76 4.74 -3.58 -7.24
CA ILE A 76 3.43 -4.01 -6.73
C ILE A 76 2.68 -2.79 -6.22
N LEU A 77 1.46 -2.58 -6.71
CA LEU A 77 0.61 -1.48 -6.25
C LEU A 77 -0.52 -2.02 -5.40
N ASP A 78 -0.59 -1.56 -4.16
CA ASP A 78 -1.75 -1.72 -3.30
C ASP A 78 -2.56 -0.42 -3.26
N LEU A 79 -3.86 -0.53 -3.47
CA LEU A 79 -4.75 0.62 -3.59
C LEU A 79 -5.62 0.71 -2.34
N HIS A 80 -5.44 1.80 -1.62
CA HIS A 80 -6.23 2.10 -0.43
C HIS A 80 -6.93 3.45 -0.59
N SER A 81 -8.01 3.60 0.18
CA SER A 81 -8.64 4.88 0.39
C SER A 81 -8.65 5.17 1.88
N GLY A 82 -8.35 6.41 2.23
CA GLY A 82 -8.27 6.80 3.62
C GLY A 82 -8.40 8.29 3.86
N PHE A 83 -8.10 8.65 5.11
CA PHE A 83 -8.35 9.97 5.64
C PHE A 83 -7.20 10.91 5.30
N GLY A 84 -7.48 11.94 4.51
CA GLY A 84 -6.48 12.90 4.08
C GLY A 84 -6.95 13.69 2.86
N THR A 85 -6.29 14.81 2.60
CA THR A 85 -6.53 15.65 1.41
C THR A 85 -5.45 15.52 0.35
N ILE A 86 -4.40 14.76 0.64
CA ILE A 86 -3.26 14.53 -0.25
C ILE A 86 -3.18 13.03 -0.47
N ASP A 87 -3.07 12.63 -1.73
CA ASP A 87 -2.83 11.24 -2.09
C ASP A 87 -1.37 10.89 -1.80
N ASN A 88 -1.14 9.76 -1.13
CA ASN A 88 0.21 9.33 -0.78
C ASN A 88 0.60 8.09 -1.57
N VAL A 89 1.85 8.05 -2.02
CA VAL A 89 2.50 6.88 -2.60
C VAL A 89 3.57 6.42 -1.60
N TRP A 90 3.18 5.45 -0.77
CA TRP A 90 4.00 4.95 0.32
C TRP A 90 4.83 3.74 -0.08
N TRP A 91 6.07 3.69 0.39
CA TRP A 91 6.92 2.49 0.36
C TRP A 91 7.23 1.98 1.77
N PRO A 92 7.79 0.75 1.89
CA PRO A 92 8.19 0.19 3.18
C PRO A 92 9.25 1.01 3.93
N TYR A 93 9.29 1.00 5.26
CA TYR A 93 8.47 0.17 6.13
C TYR A 93 7.26 0.93 6.68
N ALA A 94 6.20 0.20 6.99
CA ALA A 94 5.10 0.68 7.81
C ALA A 94 5.37 0.46 9.30
N TYR A 95 6.09 -0.60 9.68
CA TYR A 95 6.27 -0.96 11.08
C TYR A 95 7.35 -0.13 11.82
N THR A 96 8.25 0.57 11.11
CA THR A 96 9.38 1.29 11.72
C THR A 96 9.78 2.51 10.91
N LYS A 97 10.35 3.53 11.57
CA LYS A 97 10.98 4.68 10.91
C LYS A 97 12.39 4.40 10.35
N TYR A 98 12.92 3.18 10.54
CA TYR A 98 14.13 2.80 9.84
C TYR A 98 13.86 2.65 8.34
N SER A 99 14.73 3.24 7.54
CA SER A 99 14.71 3.11 6.08
C SER A 99 14.80 1.65 5.65
N CYS A 100 13.97 1.24 4.69
CA CYS A 100 14.10 -0.08 4.09
C CYS A 100 15.36 -0.16 3.21
N PRO A 101 15.95 -1.35 3.00
CA PRO A 101 17.22 -1.46 2.26
C PRO A 101 17.19 -0.91 0.83
N ASP A 102 16.03 -0.91 0.17
CA ASP A 102 15.88 -0.36 -1.18
C ASP A 102 15.37 1.10 -1.19
N THR A 103 15.48 1.85 -0.09
CA THR A 103 15.03 3.25 0.01
C THR A 103 15.56 4.14 -1.13
N SER A 104 16.83 3.98 -1.52
CA SER A 104 17.40 4.76 -2.63
C SER A 104 16.72 4.46 -3.97
N LEU A 105 16.33 3.22 -4.21
CA LEU A 105 15.59 2.82 -5.40
C LEU A 105 14.17 3.40 -5.40
N TYR A 106 13.50 3.40 -4.24
CA TYR A 106 12.21 4.07 -4.08
C TYR A 106 12.28 5.58 -4.32
N GLN A 107 13.32 6.24 -3.83
CA GLN A 107 13.56 7.67 -4.10
C GLN A 107 13.79 7.94 -5.59
N ASN A 108 14.42 7.03 -6.31
CA ASN A 108 14.59 7.16 -7.76
C ASN A 108 13.27 6.93 -8.50
N ILE A 109 12.43 6.00 -8.04
CA ILE A 109 11.05 5.84 -8.54
C ILE A 109 10.22 7.10 -8.26
N GLU A 110 10.31 7.68 -7.06
CA GLU A 110 9.68 8.96 -6.73
C GLU A 110 10.10 10.04 -7.74
N LYS A 111 11.41 10.25 -7.94
CA LYS A 111 11.91 11.27 -8.86
C LYS A 111 11.39 11.02 -10.28
N HIS A 112 11.41 9.78 -10.75
CA HIS A 112 10.91 9.40 -12.06
C HIS A 112 9.42 9.72 -12.20
N LEU A 113 8.58 9.21 -11.30
CA LEU A 113 7.14 9.42 -11.36
C LEU A 113 6.79 10.91 -11.22
N LYS A 114 7.40 11.60 -10.26
CA LYS A 114 7.11 12.99 -9.94
C LYS A 114 7.59 13.96 -11.01
N HIS A 115 8.85 13.87 -11.43
CA HIS A 115 9.48 14.87 -12.28
C HIS A 115 9.50 14.48 -13.76
N HIS A 116 9.74 13.20 -14.07
CA HIS A 116 9.81 12.75 -15.46
C HIS A 116 8.43 12.42 -16.03
N CYS A 117 7.56 11.76 -15.26
CA CYS A 117 6.19 11.44 -15.69
C CYS A 117 5.15 12.52 -15.32
N GLY A 118 5.53 13.52 -14.52
CA GLY A 118 4.67 14.65 -14.16
C GLY A 118 3.64 14.38 -13.06
N HIS A 119 3.79 13.30 -12.28
CA HIS A 119 2.87 12.92 -11.19
C HIS A 119 3.18 13.73 -9.91
N ILE A 120 3.13 15.05 -10.01
CA ILE A 120 3.52 16.01 -8.95
C ILE A 120 2.52 16.14 -7.80
N HIS A 121 1.29 15.67 -7.99
CA HIS A 121 0.18 15.84 -7.04
C HIS A 121 0.18 14.81 -5.90
N PHE A 122 1.05 13.80 -5.99
CA PHE A 122 1.19 12.76 -4.97
C PHE A 122 2.32 13.12 -4.01
N GLN A 123 2.12 12.81 -2.73
CA GLN A 123 3.18 12.82 -1.74
C GLN A 123 3.86 11.45 -1.72
N TYR A 124 5.18 11.42 -1.82
CA TYR A 124 5.95 10.17 -1.81
C TYR A 124 6.73 10.07 -0.50
N GLY A 125 6.92 8.86 0.02
CA GLY A 125 7.68 8.63 1.25
C GLY A 125 7.49 7.24 1.86
N PRO A 126 8.22 6.90 2.92
CA PRO A 126 7.92 5.71 3.71
C PRO A 126 6.58 5.89 4.44
N GLN A 127 5.77 4.84 4.53
CA GLN A 127 4.49 4.90 5.26
C GLN A 127 4.69 5.34 6.72
N SER A 128 5.76 4.86 7.36
CA SER A 128 6.10 5.18 8.75
C SER A 128 6.27 6.67 9.05
N GLU A 129 6.50 7.52 8.04
CA GLU A 129 6.57 8.97 8.27
C GLU A 129 5.23 9.59 8.62
N THR A 130 4.12 9.03 8.13
CA THR A 130 2.78 9.44 8.55
C THR A 130 2.42 8.81 9.89
N TYR A 131 2.53 7.48 9.99
CA TYR A 131 2.34 6.73 11.23
C TYR A 131 2.86 5.30 11.08
N THR A 132 3.27 4.68 12.18
CA THR A 132 3.66 3.27 12.17
C THR A 132 2.48 2.35 12.44
N THR A 133 2.47 1.19 11.77
CA THR A 133 1.40 0.19 11.89
C THR A 133 1.94 -1.22 12.01
N HIS A 134 1.30 -2.02 12.86
CA HIS A 134 1.55 -3.45 12.93
C HIS A 134 1.09 -4.16 11.67
N GLY A 135 1.75 -5.27 11.36
CA GLY A 135 1.11 -6.32 10.56
C GLY A 135 0.83 -5.98 9.10
N ASP A 136 1.51 -4.97 8.52
CA ASP A 136 1.43 -4.71 7.10
C ASP A 136 1.93 -5.94 6.30
N LEU A 137 1.16 -6.36 5.29
CA LEU A 137 1.45 -7.57 4.51
C LEU A 137 2.61 -7.35 3.52
N TRP A 138 2.78 -6.12 3.03
CA TRP A 138 3.82 -5.79 2.07
C TRP A 138 5.17 -5.64 2.72
N ASP A 139 5.25 -5.10 3.95
CA ASP A 139 6.47 -5.17 4.77
C ASP A 139 6.97 -6.63 4.89
N LYS A 140 6.05 -7.56 5.19
CA LYS A 140 6.37 -8.99 5.32
C LYS A 140 6.82 -9.60 4.00
N LEU A 141 6.09 -9.37 2.91
CA LEU A 141 6.42 -9.95 1.61
C LEU A 141 7.73 -9.40 1.05
N TYR A 142 7.99 -8.12 1.24
CA TYR A 142 9.25 -7.46 0.87
C TYR A 142 10.43 -8.12 1.60
N ASP A 143 10.34 -8.29 2.91
CA ASP A 143 11.40 -8.93 3.69
C ASP A 143 11.54 -10.42 3.37
N GLN A 144 10.44 -11.14 3.16
CA GLN A 144 10.47 -12.54 2.73
C GLN A 144 11.19 -12.71 1.38
N TYR A 145 10.86 -11.88 0.39
CA TYR A 145 11.51 -11.91 -0.92
C TYR A 145 13.02 -11.65 -0.79
N ARG A 146 13.41 -10.60 -0.06
CA ARG A 146 14.83 -10.27 0.15
C ARG A 146 15.59 -11.38 0.89
N ASN A 147 14.98 -11.96 1.91
CA ASN A 147 15.62 -13.03 2.67
C ASN A 147 15.76 -14.31 1.83
N TYR A 148 14.77 -14.64 1.00
CA TYR A 148 14.81 -15.80 0.11
C TYR A 148 16.00 -15.73 -0.87
N HIS A 149 16.34 -14.54 -1.36
CA HIS A 149 17.45 -14.34 -2.30
C HIS A 149 18.77 -13.88 -1.67
N LYS A 150 18.87 -13.80 -0.34
CA LYS A 150 20.05 -13.23 0.35
C LYS A 150 21.37 -13.94 -0.01
N ASN A 151 21.31 -15.24 -0.28
CA ASN A 151 22.47 -16.06 -0.61
C ASN A 151 22.62 -16.33 -2.13
N SER A 152 21.70 -15.80 -2.95
CA SER A 152 21.72 -16.00 -4.39
C SER A 152 22.79 -15.10 -5.02
N LEU A 153 23.86 -15.72 -5.52
CA LEU A 153 24.89 -15.03 -6.30
C LEU A 153 24.23 -14.42 -7.55
N ASN A 154 24.45 -13.12 -7.76
CA ASN A 154 23.91 -12.33 -8.89
C ASN A 154 22.39 -12.13 -8.91
N TRP A 155 21.69 -12.23 -7.78
CA TRP A 155 20.27 -11.85 -7.75
C TRP A 155 20.11 -10.33 -7.84
N ASN A 156 19.48 -9.87 -8.93
CA ASN A 156 19.30 -8.45 -9.24
C ASN A 156 17.83 -8.02 -9.34
N SER A 157 16.88 -8.96 -9.31
CA SER A 157 15.46 -8.65 -9.32
C SER A 157 15.02 -7.96 -8.02
N LYS A 158 14.04 -7.08 -8.15
CA LYS A 158 13.53 -6.25 -7.05
C LYS A 158 12.01 -6.32 -6.97
N LEU A 159 11.49 -6.92 -5.90
CA LEU A 159 10.10 -6.79 -5.50
C LEU A 159 9.90 -5.47 -4.76
N LEU A 160 9.13 -4.56 -5.35
CA LEU A 160 8.96 -3.20 -4.85
C LEU A 160 7.48 -2.91 -4.60
N PRO A 161 6.96 -3.27 -3.42
CA PRO A 161 5.61 -2.88 -3.05
C PRO A 161 5.53 -1.37 -2.79
N LEU A 162 4.44 -0.80 -3.27
CA LEU A 162 4.03 0.60 -3.12
C LEU A 162 2.53 0.61 -2.77
N THR A 163 2.15 1.48 -1.85
CA THR A 163 0.75 1.72 -1.50
C THR A 163 0.34 3.08 -2.02
N LEU A 164 -0.69 3.15 -2.86
CA LEU A 164 -1.35 4.40 -3.19
C LEU A 164 -2.56 4.58 -2.25
N GLU A 165 -2.39 5.46 -1.26
CA GLU A 165 -3.45 5.90 -0.35
C GLU A 165 -4.15 7.11 -0.97
N VAL A 166 -5.40 6.91 -1.41
CA VAL A 166 -6.24 7.96 -1.98
C VAL A 166 -6.94 8.73 -0.85
N GLY A 167 -6.69 10.04 -0.77
CA GLY A 167 -7.28 10.92 0.23
C GLY A 167 -8.73 11.26 -0.11
N THR A 168 -9.67 10.86 0.75
CA THR A 168 -11.11 11.08 0.50
C THR A 168 -11.69 12.30 1.22
N TRP A 169 -10.88 13.10 1.93
CA TRP A 169 -11.37 14.24 2.72
C TRP A 169 -11.46 15.56 1.95
N SER A 170 -10.81 15.68 0.79
CA SER A 170 -10.98 16.82 -0.12
C SER A 170 -12.46 16.94 -0.54
N ASP A 171 -13.08 15.81 -0.87
CA ASP A 171 -14.50 15.71 -1.22
C ASP A 171 -15.47 16.06 -0.09
N LEU A 172 -15.06 15.89 1.18
CA LEU A 172 -15.89 16.19 2.36
C LEU A 172 -15.83 17.66 2.76
N ARG A 173 -14.71 18.35 2.48
CA ARG A 173 -14.62 19.82 2.65
C ARG A 173 -15.49 20.55 1.64
N GLU A 174 -15.58 20.03 0.42
CA GLU A 174 -16.39 20.64 -0.64
C GLU A 174 -17.90 20.34 -0.52
N ASP A 175 -18.29 19.20 0.04
CA ASP A 175 -19.69 18.87 0.31
C ASP A 175 -19.86 18.12 1.65
N PRO A 176 -20.06 18.87 2.76
CA PRO A 176 -20.25 18.30 4.10
C PRO A 176 -21.49 17.38 4.19
N SER A 177 -22.46 17.53 3.28
CA SER A 177 -23.69 16.72 3.28
C SER A 177 -23.43 15.25 2.89
N LYS A 178 -22.26 14.95 2.30
CA LYS A 178 -21.81 13.59 1.97
C LYS A 178 -21.62 12.69 3.20
N LEU A 179 -21.36 13.26 4.39
CA LEU A 179 -21.29 12.52 5.66
C LEU A 179 -22.59 11.79 5.99
N PHE A 180 -23.73 12.32 5.54
CA PHE A 180 -25.06 11.78 5.84
C PHE A 180 -25.59 10.82 4.76
N ARG A 181 -24.88 10.67 3.63
CA ARG A 181 -25.27 9.75 2.55
C ARG A 181 -24.48 8.45 2.66
N LYS A 182 -25.16 7.33 2.99
CA LYS A 182 -24.64 5.94 3.04
C LYS A 182 -23.84 5.46 1.80
N ARG A 183 -23.78 6.25 0.73
CA ARG A 183 -23.14 5.95 -0.58
C ARG A 183 -22.18 7.04 -1.09
N GLY A 184 -21.97 8.14 -0.35
CA GLY A 184 -21.38 9.38 -0.90
C GLY A 184 -19.89 9.60 -0.66
N ILE A 185 -19.25 8.87 0.26
CA ILE A 185 -17.91 9.21 0.77
C ILE A 185 -16.79 8.94 -0.27
N PHE A 186 -17.02 8.03 -1.23
CA PHE A 186 -16.02 7.61 -2.23
C PHE A 186 -16.33 8.07 -3.66
N ASN A 187 -17.36 8.91 -3.84
CA ASN A 187 -17.67 9.47 -5.16
C ASN A 187 -17.15 10.92 -5.21
N PRO A 188 -16.17 11.20 -6.09
CA PRO A 188 -15.65 12.56 -6.23
C PRO A 188 -16.76 13.52 -6.66
N ALA A 189 -16.69 14.76 -6.18
CA ALA A 189 -17.60 15.82 -6.61
C ALA A 189 -17.58 15.94 -8.15
N SER A 190 -18.74 16.16 -8.77
CA SER A 190 -18.92 16.11 -10.23
C SER A 190 -18.08 17.13 -11.00
N PHE A 191 -17.62 18.20 -10.35
CA PHE A 191 -16.93 19.31 -10.99
C PHE A 191 -15.48 18.97 -11.44
N ASN A 192 -14.79 18.03 -10.78
CA ASN A 192 -13.37 17.68 -11.08
C ASN A 192 -13.14 16.20 -11.41
N LYS A 193 -14.20 15.45 -11.74
CA LYS A 193 -14.12 14.00 -11.96
C LYS A 193 -13.22 13.60 -13.12
N ILE A 194 -13.24 14.36 -14.23
CA ILE A 194 -12.42 14.07 -15.42
C ILE A 194 -10.94 14.22 -15.10
N GLU A 195 -10.55 15.33 -14.45
CA GLU A 195 -9.16 15.59 -14.08
C GLU A 195 -8.65 14.56 -13.07
N THR A 196 -9.46 14.24 -12.06
CA THR A 196 -9.15 13.23 -11.04
C THR A 196 -8.93 11.85 -11.67
N ILE A 197 -9.83 11.44 -12.56
CA ILE A 197 -9.68 10.18 -13.31
C ILE A 197 -8.43 10.24 -14.20
N GLY A 198 -8.18 11.37 -14.87
CA GLY A 198 -7.00 11.57 -15.72
C GLY A 198 -5.70 11.40 -14.94
N ARG A 199 -5.62 11.98 -13.74
CA ARG A 199 -4.49 11.89 -12.82
C ARG A 199 -4.20 10.45 -12.42
N TYR A 200 -5.19 9.72 -11.90
CA TYR A 200 -4.99 8.32 -11.50
C TYR A 200 -4.70 7.41 -12.68
N ARG A 201 -5.37 7.59 -13.83
CA ARG A 201 -5.09 6.80 -15.04
C ARG A 201 -3.67 7.04 -15.55
N GLY A 202 -3.22 8.30 -15.55
CA GLY A 202 -1.85 8.66 -15.90
C GLY A 202 -0.84 8.00 -14.97
N PHE A 203 -1.07 8.10 -13.65
CA PHE A 203 -0.24 7.45 -12.64
C PHE A 203 -0.16 5.94 -12.83
N LEU A 204 -1.31 5.26 -12.94
CA LEU A 204 -1.36 3.79 -13.10
C LEU A 204 -0.65 3.33 -14.37
N ARG A 205 -0.79 4.07 -15.49
CA ARG A 205 -0.09 3.77 -16.74
C ARG A 205 1.42 3.78 -16.54
N ASP A 206 1.95 4.85 -15.94
CA ASP A 206 3.39 5.01 -15.78
C ASP A 206 3.95 4.13 -14.67
N PHE A 207 3.16 3.82 -13.64
CA PHE A 207 3.48 2.81 -12.63
C PHE A 207 3.69 1.44 -13.26
N ILE A 208 2.76 0.98 -14.11
CA ILE A 208 2.87 -0.33 -14.78
C ILE A 208 4.14 -0.38 -15.66
N ARG A 209 4.50 0.75 -16.28
CA ARG A 209 5.72 0.86 -17.11
C ARG A 209 7.01 0.74 -16.30
N LEU A 210 7.00 0.94 -14.98
CA LEU A 210 8.17 0.64 -14.14
C LEU A 210 8.60 -0.82 -14.27
N GLY A 211 7.67 -1.75 -14.52
CA GLY A 211 7.97 -3.17 -14.74
C GLY A 211 8.73 -3.46 -16.04
N LEU A 212 8.80 -2.48 -16.96
CA LEU A 212 9.61 -2.56 -18.17
C LEU A 212 11.04 -2.03 -17.96
N MET A 213 11.29 -1.39 -16.82
CA MET A 213 12.60 -0.83 -16.47
C MET A 213 13.46 -1.87 -15.76
N LYS A 214 14.77 -1.71 -15.86
CA LYS A 214 15.75 -2.44 -15.05
C LYS A 214 16.22 -1.55 -13.89
N PRO A 215 16.71 -2.13 -12.77
CA PRO A 215 17.20 -1.33 -11.65
C PRO A 215 18.27 -0.29 -12.02
N LYS A 216 19.07 -0.58 -13.05
CA LYS A 216 20.08 0.35 -13.59
C LYS A 216 19.51 1.55 -14.34
N ASP A 217 18.26 1.46 -14.82
CA ASP A 217 17.59 2.51 -15.60
C ASP A 217 16.95 3.56 -14.67
N LEU A 218 16.85 3.26 -13.37
CA LEU A 218 16.38 4.15 -12.31
C LEU A 218 17.56 4.82 -11.58
N LYS A 219 18.60 5.25 -12.29
CA LYS A 219 19.75 5.96 -11.71
C LYS A 219 19.63 7.47 -11.87
#